data_AF-A0A532DW35-F1
#
_entry.id   AF-A0A532DW35-F1
#
_cell.length_a   1.000
_cell.length_b   1.000
_cell.length_c   1.000
_cell.angle_alpha   90.00
_cell.angle_beta   90.00
_cell.angle_gamma   90.00
#
_symmetry.space_group_name_H-M   'P 1'
#
loop_
_entity.id
_entity.type
_entity.pdbx_description
1 polymer ?
#
loop_
_entity_poly.entity_id
_entity_poly.type
_entity_poly.pdbx_seq_one_letter_code
_entity_poly.pdbx_strand_id
1 'polypeptide(L)' 'MNCLRCNGLVVNDDSFAVQTGSPADLHGWRCVNCGMVVDDVIRDNRRVTSQPRRASHPERRRYGGQAA' A
#
# COMPACT_ATOMS: atom_id res chain seq x y z
N MET A 1 -4.04 -19.67 2.11
CA MET A 1 -4.43 -18.46 2.87
C MET A 1 -5.61 -17.80 2.18
N ASN A 2 -6.50 -17.15 2.92
CA ASN A 2 -7.62 -16.39 2.34
C ASN A 2 -7.33 -14.89 2.41
N CYS A 3 -7.94 -14.12 1.51
CA CYS A 3 -7.75 -12.68 1.44
C CYS A 3 -8.35 -12.01 2.69
N LEU A 4 -7.57 -11.16 3.36
CA LEU A 4 -8.04 -10.42 4.55
C LEU A 4 -9.15 -9.40 4.24
N ARG A 5 -9.36 -9.03 2.98
CA ARG A 5 -10.41 -8.09 2.57
C ARG A 5 -11.75 -8.76 2.30
N CYS A 6 -11.74 -9.83 1.51
CA CYS A 6 -12.93 -10.42 0.92
C CYS A 6 -13.07 -11.92 1.21
N ASN A 7 -12.15 -12.49 1.99
CA ASN A 7 -12.04 -13.92 2.26
C ASN A 7 -11.89 -14.79 0.98
N GLY A 8 -11.50 -14.17 -0.14
CA GLY A 8 -11.30 -14.83 -1.42
C GLY A 8 -9.97 -15.59 -1.54
N LEU A 9 -9.78 -16.24 -2.69
CA LEU A 9 -8.57 -17.00 -2.98
C LEU A 9 -7.35 -16.07 -3.14
N VAL A 10 -6.24 -16.48 -2.55
CA VAL A 10 -4.95 -15.79 -2.61
C VAL A 10 -3.93 -16.73 -3.23
N VAL A 11 -3.18 -16.21 -4.20
CA VAL A 11 -2.12 -16.93 -4.92
C VAL A 11 -0.79 -16.22 -4.75
N ASN A 12 0.30 -16.97 -4.86
CA ASN A 12 1.63 -16.38 -4.98
C ASN A 12 1.74 -15.70 -6.35
N ASP A 13 2.36 -14.53 -6.39
CA ASP A 13 2.48 -13.68 -7.56
C ASP A 13 3.92 -13.21 -7.72
N ASP A 14 4.64 -13.86 -8.64
CA ASP A 14 6.05 -13.55 -8.94
C ASP A 14 6.18 -12.35 -9.90
N SER A 15 5.07 -11.77 -10.37
CA SER A 15 5.09 -10.62 -11.30
C SER A 15 5.64 -9.33 -10.68
N PHE A 16 5.76 -9.27 -9.34
CA PHE A 16 6.37 -8.14 -8.65
C PHE A 16 7.89 -8.11 -8.82
N ALA A 17 8.57 -9.26 -8.84
CA ALA A 17 10.02 -9.34 -9.01
C ALA A 17 10.47 -8.70 -10.34
N VAL A 18 9.71 -8.93 -11.42
CA VAL A 18 10.00 -8.39 -12.76
C VAL A 18 9.88 -6.86 -12.81
N GLN A 19 8.90 -6.28 -12.11
CA GLN A 19 8.64 -4.83 -12.17
C GLN A 19 9.67 -4.00 -11.40
N THR A 20 10.25 -4.56 -10.34
CA THR A 20 11.21 -3.83 -9.50
C THR A 20 12.65 -3.89 -10.00
N GLY A 21 12.94 -4.71 -11.04
CA GLY A 21 14.29 -4.87 -11.59
C GLY A 21 15.33 -5.41 -10.58
N SER A 22 14.86 -5.88 -9.44
CA SER A 22 15.65 -6.36 -8.32
C SER A 22 15.41 -7.87 -8.18
N PRO A 23 16.45 -8.71 -8.13
CA PRO A 23 16.32 -10.14 -7.86
C PRO A 23 16.00 -10.41 -6.39
N ALA A 24 15.64 -9.40 -5.59
CA ALA A 24 15.17 -9.61 -4.24
C ALA A 24 13.95 -10.52 -4.30
N ASP A 25 13.99 -11.60 -3.51
CA ASP A 25 12.96 -12.61 -3.26
C ASP A 25 11.64 -12.00 -2.78
N LEU A 26 11.01 -11.18 -3.62
CA LEU A 26 9.75 -10.51 -3.38
C LEU A 26 8.63 -11.53 -3.59
N HIS A 27 8.41 -12.31 -2.54
CA HIS A 27 7.28 -13.23 -2.44
C HIS A 27 6.04 -12.40 -2.11
N GLY A 28 5.26 -12.09 -3.14
CA GLY A 28 4.02 -11.32 -3.03
C GLY A 28 2.81 -12.23 -3.15
N TRP A 29 1.78 -11.95 -2.36
CA TRP A 29 0.48 -12.63 -2.46
C TRP A 29 -0.57 -11.69 -3.02
N ARG A 30 -1.30 -12.13 -4.05
CA ARG A 30 -2.40 -11.40 -4.65
C ARG A 30 -3.71 -12.17 -4.55
N CYS A 31 -4.77 -11.48 -4.14
CA CYS A 31 -6.12 -12.02 -4.22
C CYS A 31 -6.67 -11.89 -5.65
N VAL A 32 -7.07 -13.02 -6.23
CA VAL A 32 -7.67 -13.04 -7.58
C VAL A 32 -9.10 -12.48 -7.61
N ASN A 33 -9.78 -12.43 -6.47
CA ASN A 33 -11.17 -11.96 -6.38
C ASN A 33 -11.27 -10.43 -6.23
N CYS A 34 -10.37 -9.79 -5.47
CA CYS A 34 -10.47 -8.36 -5.16
C CYS A 34 -9.18 -7.57 -5.41
N GLY A 35 -8.11 -8.20 -5.89
CA GLY A 35 -6.84 -7.55 -6.18
C GLY A 35 -6.04 -7.09 -4.97
N MET A 36 -6.41 -7.48 -3.73
CA MET A 36 -5.59 -7.15 -2.55
C MET A 36 -4.21 -7.80 -2.71
N VAL A 37 -3.16 -6.99 -2.59
CA VAL A 37 -1.77 -7.41 -2.57
C VAL A 37 -1.24 -7.32 -1.14
N VAL A 38 -0.50 -8.35 -0.73
CA VAL A 38 0.25 -8.39 0.53
C VAL A 38 1.62 -8.95 0.23
N ASP A 39 2.66 -8.22 0.60
CA ASP A 39 4.04 -8.69 0.64
C ASP A 39 4.67 -8.22 1.97
N ASP A 40 5.89 -8.64 2.25
CA ASP A 40 6.58 -8.29 3.50
C ASP A 40 6.79 -6.78 3.64
N VAL A 41 7.07 -6.06 2.54
CA VAL A 41 7.26 -4.61 2.52
C VAL A 41 5.95 -3.86 2.79
N ILE A 42 4.85 -4.25 2.15
CA ILE A 42 3.50 -3.71 2.38
C ILE A 42 3.09 -3.98 3.83
N ARG A 43 3.38 -5.19 4.35
CA ARG A 43 3.05 -5.56 5.72
C ARG A 43 3.83 -4.71 6.73
N ASP A 44 5.13 -4.51 6.52
CA ASP A 44 5.97 -3.71 7.41
C ASP A 44 5.62 -2.22 7.33
N ASN A 45 5.38 -1.68 6.14
CA ASN A 45 4.91 -0.29 5.98
C ASN A 45 3.54 -0.05 6.65
N ARG A 46 2.63 -1.03 6.62
CA ARG A 46 1.35 -0.95 7.35
C ARG A 46 1.56 -0.93 8.85
N ARG A 47 2.51 -1.71 9.38
CA ARG A 47 2.85 -1.69 10.82
C ARG A 47 3.31 -0.30 11.24
N VAL A 48 4.19 0.34 10.47
CA VAL A 48 4.66 1.72 10.71
C VAL A 48 3.50 2.73 10.62
N THR A 49 2.62 2.58 9.63
CA THR A 49 1.54 3.56 9.37
C THR A 49 0.35 3.40 10.33
N SER A 50 0.17 2.22 10.94
CA SER A 50 -0.87 1.99 11.95
C SER A 50 -0.62 2.70 13.28
N GLN A 51 0.58 3.26 13.49
CA GLN A 51 0.77 4.26 14.53
C GLN A 51 0.01 5.54 14.13
N PRO A 52 -0.85 6.10 15.01
CA PRO A 52 -1.54 7.34 14.72
C PRO A 52 -0.49 8.45 14.55
N ARG A 53 -0.07 8.70 13.31
CA ARG A 53 0.61 9.93 12.95
C ARG A 53 -0.43 11.00 13.19
N ARG A 54 -0.29 11.73 14.30
CA ARG A 54 -1.04 12.97 14.53
C ARG A 54 -0.95 13.75 13.24
N ALA A 55 -2.06 13.86 12.53
CA ALA A 55 -2.14 14.65 11.31
C ALA A 55 -1.95 16.09 11.75
N SER A 56 -0.71 16.56 11.80
CA SER A 56 -0.41 17.98 11.78
C SER A 56 -0.82 18.45 10.39
N HIS A 57 -2.11 18.76 10.23
CA HIS A 57 -2.63 19.47 9.07
C HIS A 57 -1.85 20.78 8.99
N PRO A 58 -0.95 20.98 8.01
CA PRO A 58 -0.47 22.31 7.73
C PRO A 58 -1.68 23.01 7.10
N GLU A 59 -2.22 23.96 7.84
CA GLU A 59 -3.23 24.88 7.39
C GLU A 59 -2.84 25.38 5.99
N ARG A 60 -3.59 24.92 4.96
CA ARG A 60 -3.38 25.37 3.59
C ARG A 60 -3.59 26.88 3.62
N ARG A 61 -2.51 27.65 3.47
CA ARG A 61 -2.57 29.11 3.29
C ARG A 61 -3.56 29.39 2.16
N ARG A 62 -4.73 29.92 2.50
CA ARG A 62 -5.63 30.59 1.56
C ARG A 62 -4.86 31.80 1.05
N TYR A 63 -4.29 31.71 -0.14
CA TYR A 63 -3.99 32.93 -0.90
C TYR A 63 -5.35 33.52 -1.34
N GLY A 64 -5.88 34.42 -0.51
CA GLY A 64 -6.76 35.48 -1.00
C GLY A 64 -5.97 36.27 -2.04
N GLY A 65 -6.54 36.60 -3.20
CA GLY A 65 -7.74 37.41 -3.30
C GLY A 65 -7.35 38.89 -3.28
N GLN A 66 -6.47 39.30 -4.19
CA GLN A 66 -6.18 40.70 -4.53
C GLN A 66 -5.94 40.78 -6.03
N ALA A 67 -7.03 40.95 -6.79
CA ALA A 67 -7.01 41.66 -8.06
C ALA A 67 -7.54 43.05 -7.73
N ALA A 68 -6.66 44.04 -7.78
CA ALA A 68 -6.99 45.45 -7.82
C ALA A 68 -7.23 45.86 -9.28
#